data_AF-A0A7W1I9F8-F1
#
_entry.id   AF-A0A7W1I9F8-F1
#
_cell.length_a   1.000
_cell.length_b   1.000
_cell.length_c   1.000
_cell.angle_alpha   90.00
_cell.angle_beta   90.00
_cell.angle_gamma   90.00
#
_symmetry.space_group_name_H-M   'P 1'
#
loop_
_entity.id
_entity.type
_entity.pdbx_description
1 polymer ?
#
loop_
_entity_poly.entity_id
_entity_poly.type
_entity_poly.pdbx_seq_one_letter_code
_entity_poly.pdbx_strand_id
1 'polypeptide(L)'
;MKISTPVRACVSALIAIALSAGVAAAQRKITTPREQFGKPIGADYFLINYTQFLGYWEKLARQSDRMKLTRIGTSVEGRPMMMAIISSPSNLRNLSRYQEIASRLANAEGLTDMQARALAAEGKAVVWIDGGLHGSEVLGSQQLVQTTYDLLSSNDAEMQRILSDVIVLLVPANPDGWELVANWYMREPDTLKRTTQYVPVLYQHYIGHDNNRDTYMASQPETQAMDSVLFRAWYPQIMYNHHQSGPEGTVLFAPPFRDPFNYNVDPLVVTELDLVGAAMHSRFVAENKPGATMRTGANYSTWFNGGMRTTTYFHNIIGLLTETIGNPTPTTIPLVPNRLLSAGVTPFPINPQPWHFAQSLAYSITANRAVLDVASRYRETFLFNIYQMGRNSIQRGSRDTWTRTPHRLEEWKGVIARDTEAGKSRTTAEYMALLNSADTRDPRGYIIPSNQRDFPTAVKFVNTLVKNGITVHRATHEFS
;
A
#
# COMPACT_ATOMS: atom_id res chain seq x y z
N MET A 1 45.77 -54.03 56.00
CA MET A 1 45.07 -52.81 56.42
C MET A 1 44.09 -52.46 55.32
N LYS A 2 42.77 -52.50 55.60
CA LYS A 2 41.70 -52.27 54.61
C LYS A 2 41.83 -50.87 54.00
N ILE A 3 41.75 -50.74 52.68
CA ILE A 3 41.10 -49.61 51.99
C ILE A 3 40.46 -50.17 50.70
N SER A 4 39.16 -49.94 50.60
CA SER A 4 38.26 -50.14 49.47
C SER A 4 38.26 -48.90 48.56
N THR A 5 38.24 -49.07 47.23
CA THR A 5 37.29 -48.38 46.31
C THR A 5 37.38 -48.90 44.86
N PRO A 6 36.29 -48.75 44.06
CA PRO A 6 36.05 -49.51 42.84
C PRO A 6 36.23 -48.74 41.52
N VAL A 7 36.22 -49.55 40.47
CA VAL A 7 35.96 -49.33 39.04
C VAL A 7 34.98 -48.18 38.72
N ARG A 8 35.34 -47.35 37.71
CA ARG A 8 34.50 -47.00 36.53
C ARG A 8 35.11 -45.82 35.76
N ALA A 9 35.44 -46.03 34.48
CA ALA A 9 35.39 -44.99 33.46
C ALA A 9 35.57 -45.62 32.08
N CYS A 10 35.01 -44.94 31.08
CA CYS A 10 35.17 -45.14 29.63
C CYS A 10 34.31 -46.26 29.03
N VAL A 11 33.15 -45.85 28.53
CA VAL A 11 32.67 -46.03 27.14
C VAL A 11 31.22 -45.52 27.14
N SER A 12 31.02 -44.23 26.88
CA SER A 12 29.71 -43.60 26.59
C SER A 12 29.92 -42.15 26.16
N ALA A 13 30.60 -41.94 25.02
CA ALA A 13 30.76 -40.61 24.44
C ALA A 13 30.91 -40.72 22.93
N LEU A 14 29.85 -41.13 22.22
CA LEU A 14 29.77 -41.00 20.75
C LEU A 14 28.36 -41.16 20.14
N ILE A 15 27.28 -41.12 20.93
CA ILE A 15 25.90 -41.17 20.41
C ILE A 15 25.03 -40.14 21.15
N ALA A 16 25.25 -38.85 20.89
CA ALA A 16 24.32 -37.79 21.36
C ALA A 16 24.48 -36.44 20.62
N ILE A 17 24.94 -36.42 19.36
CA ILE A 17 24.98 -35.19 18.54
C ILE A 17 24.34 -35.46 17.17
N ALA A 18 23.07 -35.89 17.15
CA ALA A 18 22.34 -36.11 15.91
C ALA A 18 20.81 -35.94 16.01
N LEU A 19 20.28 -35.24 17.03
CA LEU A 19 18.83 -35.06 17.20
C LEU A 19 18.48 -33.61 17.57
N SER A 20 18.95 -32.66 16.77
CA SER A 20 18.37 -31.32 16.67
C SER A 20 18.36 -30.83 15.22
N ALA A 21 18.14 -31.76 14.27
CA ALA A 21 17.59 -31.39 12.99
C ALA A 21 16.13 -31.04 13.25
N GLY A 22 15.83 -29.74 13.34
CA GLY A 22 14.46 -29.26 13.34
C GLY A 22 13.70 -29.95 12.22
N VAL A 23 12.54 -30.52 12.55
CA VAL A 23 11.63 -31.05 11.56
C VAL A 23 11.25 -29.87 10.67
N ALA A 24 11.96 -29.70 9.55
CA ALA A 24 11.51 -28.83 8.49
C ALA A 24 10.17 -29.43 8.08
N ALA A 25 9.07 -28.80 8.51
CA ALA A 25 7.75 -29.19 8.07
C ALA A 25 7.80 -29.11 6.55
N ALA A 26 7.82 -30.28 5.89
CA ALA A 26 7.82 -30.34 4.45
C ALA A 26 6.58 -29.57 4.00
N GLN A 27 6.81 -28.42 3.36
CA GLN A 27 5.72 -27.59 2.91
C GLN A 27 4.85 -28.44 2.00
N ARG A 28 3.59 -28.64 2.38
CA ARG A 28 2.67 -29.45 1.59
C ARG A 28 2.60 -28.84 0.20
N LYS A 29 2.49 -29.69 -0.83
CA LYS A 29 2.35 -29.23 -2.22
C LYS A 29 1.26 -28.17 -2.29
N ILE A 30 1.66 -26.94 -2.67
CA ILE A 30 0.75 -25.82 -2.88
C ILE A 30 0.07 -26.03 -4.23
N THR A 31 -1.27 -26.08 -4.25
CA THR A 31 -2.03 -26.23 -5.50
C THR A 31 -1.80 -25.00 -6.37
N THR A 32 -1.36 -25.21 -7.62
CA THR A 32 -1.11 -24.10 -8.56
C THR A 32 -2.42 -23.50 -9.09
N PRO A 33 -2.42 -22.25 -9.59
CA PRO A 33 -3.62 -21.69 -10.23
C PRO A 33 -4.10 -22.52 -11.42
N ARG A 34 -3.17 -23.08 -12.22
CA ARG A 34 -3.53 -23.98 -13.33
C ARG A 34 -4.23 -25.25 -12.85
N GLU A 35 -3.75 -25.87 -11.78
CA GLU A 35 -4.39 -27.07 -11.20
C GLU A 35 -5.78 -26.74 -10.64
N GLN A 36 -5.98 -25.55 -10.06
CA GLN A 36 -7.26 -25.15 -9.50
C GLN A 36 -8.30 -24.80 -10.57
N PHE A 37 -7.90 -24.04 -11.60
CA PHE A 37 -8.83 -23.42 -12.55
C PHE A 37 -8.79 -24.04 -13.95
N GLY A 38 -7.91 -25.02 -14.19
CA GLY A 38 -7.69 -25.66 -15.49
C GLY A 38 -6.89 -24.80 -16.49
N LYS A 39 -6.67 -23.52 -16.20
CA LYS A 39 -5.90 -22.56 -17.00
C LYS A 39 -5.00 -21.70 -16.10
N PRO A 40 -3.86 -21.20 -16.60
CA PRO A 40 -3.09 -20.22 -15.85
C PRO A 40 -3.88 -18.90 -15.75
N ILE A 41 -3.68 -18.18 -14.66
CA ILE A 41 -4.21 -16.81 -14.54
C ILE A 41 -3.51 -15.93 -15.58
N GLY A 42 -4.25 -14.99 -16.16
CA GLY A 42 -3.74 -14.18 -17.26
C GLY A 42 -3.89 -14.84 -18.63
N ALA A 43 -4.43 -16.06 -18.73
CA ALA A 43 -4.76 -16.65 -20.03
C ALA A 43 -5.79 -15.77 -20.78
N ASP A 44 -5.61 -15.65 -22.09
CA ASP A 44 -6.53 -14.89 -22.92
C ASP A 44 -7.96 -15.46 -22.82
N TYR A 45 -8.91 -14.54 -22.83
CA TYR A 45 -10.35 -14.79 -22.70
C TYR A 45 -10.74 -15.49 -21.41
N PHE A 46 -9.95 -15.39 -20.33
CA PHE A 46 -10.23 -16.08 -19.08
C PHE A 46 -10.13 -15.15 -17.87
N LEU A 47 -11.19 -15.12 -17.06
CA LEU A 47 -11.25 -14.46 -15.76
C LEU A 47 -11.82 -15.43 -14.74
N ILE A 48 -11.26 -15.43 -13.54
CA ILE A 48 -11.92 -16.02 -12.37
C ILE A 48 -12.77 -14.95 -11.66
N ASN A 49 -13.89 -15.36 -11.06
CA ASN A 49 -14.71 -14.48 -10.21
C ASN A 49 -14.26 -14.54 -8.74
N TYR A 50 -14.87 -13.70 -7.89
CA TYR A 50 -14.52 -13.60 -6.48
C TYR A 50 -14.80 -14.89 -5.71
N THR A 51 -15.90 -15.57 -6.01
CA THR A 51 -16.28 -16.84 -5.38
C THR A 51 -15.23 -17.93 -5.64
N GLN A 52 -14.77 -18.06 -6.87
CA GLN A 52 -13.70 -18.98 -7.26
C GLN A 52 -12.37 -18.63 -6.58
N PHE A 53 -12.07 -17.33 -6.49
CA PHE A 53 -10.89 -16.83 -5.79
C PHE A 53 -10.90 -17.18 -4.30
N LEU A 54 -12.01 -16.93 -3.59
CA LEU A 54 -12.14 -17.27 -2.19
C LEU A 54 -11.99 -18.76 -1.93
N GLY A 55 -12.64 -19.61 -2.73
CA GLY A 55 -12.49 -21.06 -2.62
C GLY A 55 -11.03 -21.52 -2.80
N TYR A 56 -10.25 -20.84 -3.65
CA TYR A 56 -8.83 -21.10 -3.79
C TYR A 56 -8.02 -20.60 -2.59
N TRP A 57 -8.25 -19.39 -2.11
CA TRP A 57 -7.61 -18.86 -0.89
C TRP A 57 -7.85 -19.74 0.33
N GLU A 58 -9.07 -20.21 0.56
CA GLU A 58 -9.39 -21.14 1.64
C GLU A 58 -8.62 -22.46 1.51
N LYS A 59 -8.44 -22.97 0.29
CA LYS A 59 -7.62 -24.15 0.02
C LYS A 59 -6.15 -23.87 0.35
N LEU A 60 -5.60 -22.76 -0.10
CA LEU A 60 -4.20 -22.38 0.14
C LEU A 60 -3.90 -22.19 1.64
N ALA A 61 -4.83 -21.60 2.40
CA ALA A 61 -4.71 -21.44 3.84
C ALA A 61 -4.65 -22.78 4.60
N ARG A 62 -5.18 -23.88 4.03
CA ARG A 62 -5.03 -25.24 4.58
C ARG A 62 -3.75 -25.95 4.14
N GLN A 63 -3.11 -25.47 3.08
CA GLN A 63 -1.92 -26.08 2.47
C GLN A 63 -0.61 -25.42 2.93
N SER A 64 -0.64 -24.15 3.33
CA SER A 64 0.56 -23.38 3.69
C SER A 64 0.53 -22.91 5.14
N ASP A 65 1.67 -22.99 5.82
CA ASP A 65 1.92 -22.42 7.14
C ASP A 65 2.41 -20.94 7.06
N ARG A 66 2.50 -20.39 5.85
CA ARG A 66 2.88 -19.00 5.55
C ARG A 66 1.69 -18.05 5.42
N MET A 67 0.46 -18.52 5.57
CA MET A 67 -0.74 -17.73 5.32
C MET A 67 -1.73 -17.82 6.48
N LYS A 68 -2.30 -16.68 6.86
CA LYS A 68 -3.50 -16.58 7.70
C LYS A 68 -4.57 -15.78 6.98
N LEU A 69 -5.75 -16.37 6.79
CA LEU A 69 -6.92 -15.65 6.28
C LEU A 69 -7.69 -15.00 7.43
N THR A 70 -8.06 -13.74 7.25
CA THR A 70 -8.86 -12.98 8.22
C THR A 70 -9.99 -12.26 7.49
N ARG A 71 -11.20 -12.32 8.01
CA ARG A 71 -12.30 -11.47 7.54
C ARG A 71 -12.14 -10.06 8.12
N ILE A 72 -12.14 -9.05 7.27
CA ILE A 72 -11.98 -7.64 7.64
C ILE A 72 -13.31 -6.86 7.55
N GLY A 73 -14.31 -7.42 6.89
CA GLY A 73 -15.61 -6.77 6.74
C GLY A 73 -16.59 -7.57 5.91
N THR A 74 -17.59 -6.87 5.40
CA THR A 74 -18.63 -7.37 4.51
C THR A 74 -18.91 -6.30 3.47
N SER A 75 -19.00 -6.66 2.20
CA SER A 75 -19.36 -5.74 1.13
C SER A 75 -20.83 -5.32 1.21
N VAL A 76 -21.22 -4.34 0.39
CA VAL A 76 -22.61 -3.87 0.27
C VAL A 76 -23.56 -5.01 -0.09
N GLU A 77 -23.19 -5.90 -1.00
CA GLU A 77 -24.02 -7.04 -1.40
C GLU A 77 -23.86 -8.27 -0.48
N GLY A 78 -23.20 -8.11 0.67
CA GLY A 78 -23.13 -9.15 1.70
C GLY A 78 -21.98 -10.15 1.55
N ARG A 79 -21.05 -9.95 0.60
CA ARG A 79 -19.90 -10.85 0.42
C ARG A 79 -18.87 -10.62 1.54
N PRO A 80 -18.26 -11.69 2.08
CA PRO A 80 -17.21 -11.54 3.09
C PRO A 80 -15.99 -10.86 2.47
N MET A 81 -15.48 -9.80 3.08
CA MET A 81 -14.20 -9.21 2.68
C MET A 81 -13.07 -9.89 3.44
N MET A 82 -12.24 -10.64 2.71
CA MET A 82 -11.13 -11.41 3.26
C MET A 82 -9.80 -10.70 3.01
N MET A 83 -8.87 -10.79 3.95
CA MET A 83 -7.48 -10.40 3.82
C MET A 83 -6.59 -11.62 4.06
N ALA A 84 -5.59 -11.82 3.20
CA ALA A 84 -4.52 -12.78 3.45
C ALA A 84 -3.34 -12.08 4.11
N ILE A 85 -2.94 -12.56 5.28
CA ILE A 85 -1.73 -12.17 5.98
C ILE A 85 -0.66 -13.21 5.67
N ILE A 86 0.40 -12.82 4.95
CA ILE A 86 1.43 -13.73 4.47
C ILE A 86 2.80 -13.31 5.00
N SER A 87 3.51 -14.24 5.64
CA SER A 87 4.86 -14.04 6.17
C SER A 87 5.50 -15.39 6.50
N SER A 88 6.71 -15.40 7.02
CA SER A 88 7.33 -16.63 7.54
C SER A 88 6.50 -17.24 8.70
N PRO A 89 6.53 -18.58 8.89
CA PRO A 89 5.78 -19.21 9.98
C PRO A 89 6.20 -18.71 11.38
N SER A 90 7.48 -18.36 11.57
CA SER A 90 7.97 -17.72 12.79
C SER A 90 7.36 -16.34 13.00
N ASN A 91 7.18 -15.56 11.92
CA ASN A 91 6.57 -14.26 12.04
C ASN A 91 5.07 -14.36 12.39
N LEU A 92 4.35 -15.29 11.75
CA LEU A 92 2.93 -15.50 12.02
C LEU A 92 2.64 -15.98 13.44
N ARG A 93 3.57 -16.70 14.09
CA ARG A 93 3.46 -17.02 15.52
C ARG A 93 3.58 -15.80 16.44
N ASN A 94 4.29 -14.76 16.00
CA ASN A 94 4.53 -13.53 16.76
C ASN A 94 3.70 -12.35 16.24
N LEU A 95 2.64 -12.62 15.48
CA LEU A 95 1.92 -11.61 14.71
C LEU A 95 1.42 -10.45 15.57
N SER A 96 0.86 -10.73 16.75
CA SER A 96 0.38 -9.71 17.69
C SER A 96 1.48 -8.77 18.17
N ARG A 97 2.72 -9.27 18.37
CA ARG A 97 3.86 -8.45 18.76
C ARG A 97 4.24 -7.48 17.63
N TYR A 98 4.31 -7.96 16.39
CA TYR A 98 4.65 -7.08 15.27
C TYR A 98 3.56 -6.06 14.96
N GLN A 99 2.30 -6.43 15.17
CA GLN A 99 1.18 -5.49 15.07
C GLN A 99 1.26 -4.38 16.14
N GLU A 100 1.62 -4.72 17.37
CA GLU A 100 1.89 -3.74 18.44
C GLU A 100 3.06 -2.82 18.08
N ILE A 101 4.17 -3.36 17.56
CA ILE A 101 5.33 -2.57 17.13
C ILE A 101 4.92 -1.55 16.05
N ALA A 102 4.22 -2.01 15.01
CA ALA A 102 3.77 -1.15 13.91
C ALA A 102 2.87 -0.01 14.43
N SER A 103 1.92 -0.33 15.30
CA SER A 103 1.03 0.66 15.92
C SER A 103 1.79 1.68 16.79
N ARG A 104 2.72 1.24 17.63
CA ARG A 104 3.50 2.14 18.50
C ARG A 104 4.39 3.07 17.70
N LEU A 105 5.05 2.56 16.66
CA LEU A 105 5.88 3.38 15.79
C LEU A 105 5.03 4.38 14.99
N ALA A 106 3.88 3.97 14.46
CA ALA A 106 3.01 4.86 13.70
C ALA A 106 2.41 6.01 14.53
N ASN A 107 2.01 5.74 15.78
CA ASN A 107 1.46 6.76 16.67
C ASN A 107 2.55 7.68 17.27
N ALA A 108 3.78 7.16 17.46
CA ALA A 108 4.94 7.89 17.99
C ALA A 108 4.75 8.51 19.41
N GLU A 109 3.68 8.17 20.12
CA GLU A 109 3.38 8.69 21.46
C GLU A 109 4.25 8.04 22.54
N GLY A 110 4.86 8.86 23.40
CA GLY A 110 5.59 8.39 24.58
C GLY A 110 6.86 7.58 24.28
N LEU A 111 7.39 7.65 23.06
CA LEU A 111 8.61 6.96 22.64
C LEU A 111 9.81 7.90 22.61
N THR A 112 10.95 7.39 23.08
CA THR A 112 12.26 7.99 22.81
C THR A 112 12.84 7.42 21.50
N ASP A 113 13.78 8.13 20.89
CA ASP A 113 14.47 7.66 19.68
C ASP A 113 15.16 6.30 19.88
N MET A 114 15.74 6.07 21.07
CA MET A 114 16.37 4.80 21.41
C MET A 114 15.35 3.66 21.43
N GLN A 115 14.19 3.87 22.06
CA GLN A 115 13.12 2.88 22.08
C GLN A 115 12.54 2.64 20.68
N ALA A 116 12.34 3.69 19.89
CA ALA A 116 11.85 3.56 18.51
C ALA A 116 12.82 2.77 17.63
N ARG A 117 14.14 2.99 17.75
CA ARG A 117 15.16 2.18 17.05
C ARG A 117 15.13 0.71 17.47
N ALA A 118 15.01 0.44 18.77
CA ALA A 118 14.89 -0.94 19.25
C ALA A 118 13.64 -1.65 18.70
N LEU A 119 12.50 -0.95 18.68
CA LEU A 119 11.26 -1.46 18.08
C LEU A 119 11.39 -1.67 16.57
N ALA A 120 12.03 -0.74 15.84
CA ALA A 120 12.24 -0.87 14.40
C ALA A 120 13.19 -2.03 14.04
N ALA A 121 14.22 -2.26 14.86
CA ALA A 121 15.14 -3.39 14.68
C ALA A 121 14.44 -4.76 14.87
N GLU A 122 13.55 -4.86 15.87
CA GLU A 122 12.74 -6.07 16.13
C GLU A 122 11.61 -6.27 15.11
N GLY A 123 10.98 -5.17 14.69
CA GLY A 123 9.78 -5.15 13.88
C GLY A 123 9.94 -5.73 12.47
N LYS A 124 8.79 -5.97 11.84
CA LYS A 124 8.67 -6.39 10.44
C LYS A 124 8.00 -5.30 9.64
N ALA A 125 8.49 -5.03 8.44
CA ALA A 125 7.83 -4.09 7.55
C ALA A 125 6.47 -4.67 7.19
N VAL A 126 5.43 -3.86 7.29
CA VAL A 126 4.08 -4.25 6.91
C VAL A 126 3.78 -3.62 5.57
N VAL A 127 3.49 -4.45 4.57
CA VAL A 127 3.20 -4.03 3.20
C VAL A 127 1.78 -4.46 2.85
N TRP A 128 0.93 -3.49 2.53
CA TRP A 128 -0.39 -3.71 1.99
C TRP A 128 -0.33 -3.74 0.46
N ILE A 129 -0.96 -4.75 -0.15
CA ILE A 129 -1.17 -4.82 -1.60
C ILE A 129 -2.62 -5.18 -1.86
N ASP A 130 -3.33 -4.35 -2.61
CA ASP A 130 -4.70 -4.63 -3.01
C ASP A 130 -4.91 -4.68 -4.51
N GLY A 131 -6.08 -5.21 -4.87
CA GLY A 131 -6.46 -5.48 -6.24
C GLY A 131 -7.96 -5.34 -6.47
N GLY A 132 -8.30 -4.71 -7.59
CA GLY A 132 -9.67 -4.63 -8.09
C GLY A 132 -10.52 -3.61 -7.34
N LEU A 133 -9.94 -2.50 -6.90
CA LEU A 133 -10.69 -1.38 -6.32
C LEU A 133 -11.82 -0.97 -7.27
N HIS A 134 -11.49 -0.61 -8.50
CA HIS A 134 -12.45 -0.49 -9.59
C HIS A 134 -12.73 -1.87 -10.18
N GLY A 135 -13.99 -2.34 -10.12
CA GLY A 135 -14.36 -3.70 -10.53
C GLY A 135 -14.09 -4.00 -12.01
N SER A 136 -14.13 -2.98 -12.88
CA SER A 136 -13.84 -3.10 -14.31
C SER A 136 -12.36 -3.26 -14.65
N GLU A 137 -11.47 -2.98 -13.71
CA GLU A 137 -10.00 -3.05 -13.88
C GLU A 137 -9.50 -4.43 -13.46
N VAL A 138 -9.81 -5.41 -14.30
CA VAL A 138 -9.72 -6.83 -13.95
C VAL A 138 -8.30 -7.32 -13.66
N LEU A 139 -7.25 -6.65 -14.15
CA LEU A 139 -5.86 -7.05 -13.85
C LEU A 139 -5.56 -7.00 -12.35
N GLY A 140 -6.02 -5.94 -11.67
CA GLY A 140 -5.71 -5.70 -10.27
C GLY A 140 -6.22 -6.82 -9.37
N SER A 141 -7.42 -7.33 -9.62
CA SER A 141 -7.95 -8.46 -8.86
C SER A 141 -7.29 -9.79 -9.24
N GLN A 142 -7.06 -10.04 -10.54
CA GLN A 142 -6.46 -11.30 -11.00
C GLN A 142 -5.02 -11.48 -10.52
N GLN A 143 -4.22 -10.41 -10.37
CA GLN A 143 -2.83 -10.55 -9.90
C GLN A 143 -2.74 -11.14 -8.49
N LEU A 144 -3.73 -10.90 -7.63
CA LEU A 144 -3.74 -11.43 -6.25
C LEU A 144 -3.62 -12.95 -6.23
N VAL A 145 -4.14 -13.64 -7.26
CA VAL A 145 -4.07 -15.09 -7.37
C VAL A 145 -2.63 -15.58 -7.51
N GLN A 146 -1.90 -15.02 -8.48
CA GLN A 146 -0.53 -15.41 -8.77
C GLN A 146 0.43 -14.91 -7.68
N THR A 147 0.24 -13.69 -7.19
CA THR A 147 1.02 -13.14 -6.06
C THR A 147 0.89 -14.01 -4.83
N THR A 148 -0.33 -14.45 -4.47
CA THR A 148 -0.53 -15.37 -3.35
C THR A 148 0.23 -16.68 -3.59
N TYR A 149 0.05 -17.31 -4.74
CA TYR A 149 0.72 -18.57 -5.03
C TYR A 149 2.25 -18.46 -4.96
N ASP A 150 2.84 -17.40 -5.51
CA ASP A 150 4.29 -17.19 -5.52
C ASP A 150 4.85 -17.03 -4.09
N LEU A 151 4.19 -16.23 -3.25
CA LEU A 151 4.60 -16.03 -1.85
C LEU A 151 4.54 -17.33 -1.04
N LEU A 152 3.57 -18.20 -1.34
CA LEU A 152 3.41 -19.46 -0.62
C LEU A 152 4.31 -20.55 -1.19
N SER A 153 4.57 -20.60 -2.48
CA SER A 153 5.27 -21.74 -3.11
C SER A 153 6.77 -21.52 -3.32
N SER A 154 7.23 -20.27 -3.48
CA SER A 154 8.64 -20.00 -3.77
C SER A 154 9.53 -20.16 -2.54
N ASN A 155 10.71 -20.73 -2.77
CA ASN A 155 11.75 -20.97 -1.78
C ASN A 155 13.10 -20.36 -2.19
N ASP A 156 13.11 -19.48 -3.20
CA ASP A 156 14.32 -18.75 -3.59
C ASP A 156 14.79 -17.80 -2.47
N ALA A 157 16.08 -17.42 -2.51
CA ALA A 157 16.70 -16.63 -1.45
C ALA A 157 16.08 -15.22 -1.29
N GLU A 158 15.58 -14.62 -2.37
CA GLU A 158 14.87 -13.35 -2.32
C GLU A 158 13.57 -13.51 -1.55
N MET A 159 12.76 -14.52 -1.91
CA MET A 159 11.48 -14.79 -1.28
C MET A 159 11.63 -15.13 0.22
N GLN A 160 12.60 -15.96 0.58
CA GLN A 160 12.83 -16.31 1.99
C GLN A 160 13.20 -15.08 2.83
N ARG A 161 14.05 -14.20 2.29
CA ARG A 161 14.37 -12.93 2.96
C ARG A 161 13.13 -12.04 3.09
N ILE A 162 12.36 -11.86 2.00
CA ILE A 162 11.12 -11.09 2.02
C ILE A 162 10.18 -11.62 3.12
N LEU A 163 9.91 -12.93 3.16
CA LEU A 163 9.01 -13.53 4.16
C LEU A 163 9.55 -13.45 5.59
N SER A 164 10.86 -13.38 5.77
CA SER A 164 11.51 -13.18 7.09
C SER A 164 11.37 -11.74 7.58
N ASP A 165 11.37 -10.76 6.68
CA ASP A 165 11.42 -9.32 7.01
C ASP A 165 10.07 -8.60 6.89
N VAL A 166 9.13 -9.17 6.13
CA VAL A 166 7.89 -8.49 5.72
C VAL A 166 6.66 -9.29 6.14
N ILE A 167 5.64 -8.58 6.61
CA ILE A 167 4.26 -9.05 6.74
C ILE A 167 3.47 -8.46 5.58
N VAL A 168 3.03 -9.32 4.66
CA VAL A 168 2.27 -8.92 3.48
C VAL A 168 0.77 -9.04 3.77
N LEU A 169 0.03 -7.96 3.51
CA LEU A 169 -1.42 -7.91 3.61
C LEU A 169 -2.00 -7.86 2.19
N LEU A 170 -2.58 -8.94 1.70
CA LEU A 170 -3.24 -8.97 0.39
C LEU A 170 -4.75 -8.79 0.55
N VAL A 171 -5.32 -7.82 -0.18
CA VAL A 171 -6.75 -7.48 -0.06
C VAL A 171 -7.45 -7.36 -1.43
N PRO A 172 -8.54 -8.12 -1.68
CA PRO A 172 -9.45 -7.88 -2.78
C PRO A 172 -10.39 -6.73 -2.39
N ALA A 173 -10.18 -5.55 -2.97
CA ALA A 173 -10.78 -4.31 -2.47
C ALA A 173 -12.29 -4.18 -2.76
N ASN A 174 -12.77 -4.79 -3.84
CA ASN A 174 -14.19 -4.79 -4.24
C ASN A 174 -14.67 -6.19 -4.66
N PRO A 175 -15.08 -7.03 -3.68
CA PRO A 175 -15.63 -8.36 -3.96
C PRO A 175 -16.82 -8.36 -4.92
N ASP A 176 -17.72 -7.39 -4.78
CA ASP A 176 -18.98 -7.34 -5.53
C ASP A 176 -18.72 -7.01 -7.00
N GLY A 177 -17.92 -5.98 -7.26
CA GLY A 177 -17.51 -5.60 -8.61
C GLY A 177 -16.68 -6.67 -9.29
N TRP A 178 -15.78 -7.35 -8.57
CA TRP A 178 -15.02 -8.47 -9.13
C TRP A 178 -15.97 -9.61 -9.55
N GLU A 179 -16.85 -10.05 -8.66
CA GLU A 179 -17.84 -11.10 -8.97
C GLU A 179 -18.67 -10.73 -10.20
N LEU A 180 -19.23 -9.52 -10.22
CA LEU A 180 -20.09 -9.04 -11.30
C LEU A 180 -19.35 -8.99 -12.64
N VAL A 181 -18.20 -8.32 -12.72
CA VAL A 181 -17.50 -8.08 -13.99
C VAL A 181 -16.90 -9.37 -14.55
N ALA A 182 -16.34 -10.24 -13.71
CA ALA A 182 -15.82 -11.53 -14.16
C ALA A 182 -16.95 -12.43 -14.68
N ASN A 183 -18.09 -12.49 -13.98
CA ASN A 183 -19.25 -13.26 -14.44
C ASN A 183 -19.83 -12.69 -15.74
N TRP A 184 -19.93 -11.36 -15.84
CA TRP A 184 -20.34 -10.69 -17.07
C TRP A 184 -19.44 -11.10 -18.23
N TYR A 185 -18.13 -10.99 -18.08
CA TYR A 185 -17.18 -11.36 -19.13
C TYR A 185 -17.29 -12.84 -19.53
N MET A 186 -17.39 -13.75 -18.54
CA MET A 186 -17.39 -15.20 -18.77
C MET A 186 -18.73 -15.77 -19.22
N ARG A 187 -19.85 -15.02 -19.13
CA ARG A 187 -21.19 -15.47 -19.56
C ARG A 187 -21.27 -15.76 -21.06
N GLU A 188 -20.49 -15.03 -21.86
CA GLU A 188 -20.56 -15.10 -23.31
C GLU A 188 -19.78 -16.35 -23.79
N PRO A 189 -20.47 -17.32 -24.43
CA PRO A 189 -19.83 -18.56 -24.90
C PRO A 189 -18.86 -18.33 -26.06
N ASP A 190 -19.13 -17.34 -26.93
CA ASP A 190 -18.21 -16.98 -28.01
C ASP A 190 -17.08 -16.12 -27.44
N THR A 191 -15.89 -16.71 -27.29
CA THR A 191 -14.74 -16.04 -26.65
C THR A 191 -14.41 -14.69 -27.28
N LEU A 192 -14.61 -14.54 -28.61
CA LEU A 192 -14.30 -13.31 -29.32
C LEU A 192 -15.30 -12.17 -29.05
N LYS A 193 -16.48 -12.48 -28.49
CA LYS A 193 -17.51 -11.52 -28.12
C LYS A 193 -17.48 -11.13 -26.64
N ARG A 194 -16.61 -11.76 -25.84
CA ARG A 194 -16.47 -11.43 -24.41
C ARG A 194 -16.02 -9.99 -24.24
N THR A 195 -16.68 -9.28 -23.33
CA THR A 195 -16.40 -7.87 -23.04
C THR A 195 -16.64 -7.57 -21.57
N THR A 196 -15.80 -6.69 -21.01
CA THR A 196 -16.01 -6.08 -19.69
C THR A 196 -16.86 -4.81 -19.78
N GLN A 197 -17.24 -4.38 -20.98
CA GLN A 197 -18.09 -3.22 -21.23
C GLN A 197 -19.58 -3.60 -21.16
N TYR A 198 -20.43 -2.57 -21.09
CA TYR A 198 -21.90 -2.70 -21.12
C TYR A 198 -22.50 -3.52 -19.96
N VAL A 199 -21.78 -3.63 -18.84
CA VAL A 199 -22.34 -4.18 -17.60
C VAL A 199 -23.59 -3.36 -17.25
N PRO A 200 -24.78 -3.99 -17.08
CA PRO A 200 -26.06 -3.27 -17.03
C PRO A 200 -26.33 -2.64 -15.65
N VAL A 201 -25.42 -2.82 -14.71
CA VAL A 201 -25.51 -2.30 -13.34
C VAL A 201 -24.15 -1.76 -12.90
N LEU A 202 -24.17 -0.96 -11.84
CA LEU A 202 -22.95 -0.42 -11.23
C LEU A 202 -22.16 -1.55 -10.55
N TYR A 203 -20.86 -1.66 -10.83
CA TYR A 203 -19.96 -2.61 -10.14
C TYR A 203 -19.50 -2.13 -8.75
N GLN A 204 -20.02 -0.98 -8.31
CA GLN A 204 -20.15 -0.60 -6.91
C GLN A 204 -21.56 -0.07 -6.70
N HIS A 205 -22.34 -0.73 -5.84
CA HIS A 205 -23.79 -0.57 -5.78
C HIS A 205 -24.26 0.89 -5.60
N TYR A 206 -23.58 1.69 -4.77
CA TYR A 206 -23.96 3.08 -4.48
C TYR A 206 -23.15 4.15 -5.20
N ILE A 207 -21.91 3.85 -5.61
CA ILE A 207 -20.95 4.87 -6.07
C ILE A 207 -20.36 4.61 -7.45
N GLY A 208 -20.82 3.55 -8.13
CA GLY A 208 -20.52 3.32 -9.54
C GLY A 208 -19.06 2.98 -9.79
N HIS A 209 -18.33 3.90 -10.43
CA HIS A 209 -16.93 3.67 -10.78
C HIS A 209 -15.98 3.93 -9.63
N ASP A 210 -16.17 5.04 -8.90
CA ASP A 210 -15.04 5.70 -8.23
C ASP A 210 -15.07 5.53 -6.71
N ASN A 211 -14.93 4.28 -6.26
CA ASN A 211 -14.64 3.99 -4.85
C ASN A 211 -13.26 4.51 -4.39
N ASN A 212 -12.39 4.89 -5.32
CA ASN A 212 -11.17 5.63 -5.04
C ASN A 212 -11.40 7.14 -4.85
N ARG A 213 -12.64 7.58 -4.54
CA ARG A 213 -12.96 8.90 -3.97
C ARG A 213 -13.63 8.80 -2.60
N ASP A 214 -13.88 7.59 -2.12
CA ASP A 214 -14.65 7.39 -0.89
C ASP A 214 -13.79 7.42 0.37
N THR A 215 -12.48 7.15 0.29
CA THR A 215 -11.62 6.94 1.47
C THR A 215 -11.77 8.03 2.52
N TYR A 216 -11.64 9.32 2.14
CA TYR A 216 -11.77 10.43 3.09
C TYR A 216 -13.16 10.56 3.76
N MET A 217 -14.22 10.01 3.15
CA MET A 217 -15.58 9.98 3.71
C MET A 217 -15.89 8.67 4.44
N ALA A 218 -15.24 7.57 4.04
CA ALA A 218 -15.51 6.21 4.45
C ALA A 218 -17.02 5.89 4.44
N SER A 219 -17.72 6.23 3.36
CA SER A 219 -19.17 6.06 3.29
C SER A 219 -19.57 4.63 2.97
N GLN A 220 -18.73 3.89 2.23
CA GLN A 220 -18.97 2.50 1.85
C GLN A 220 -18.44 1.51 2.89
N PRO A 221 -19.08 0.35 3.08
CA PRO A 221 -18.61 -0.67 4.00
C PRO A 221 -17.25 -1.26 3.56
N GLU A 222 -16.96 -1.33 2.26
CA GLU A 222 -15.67 -1.79 1.74
C GLU A 222 -14.54 -0.87 2.17
N THR A 223 -14.74 0.44 2.00
CA THR A 223 -13.80 1.47 2.43
C THR A 223 -13.58 1.41 3.94
N GLN A 224 -14.67 1.34 4.73
CA GLN A 224 -14.57 1.22 6.19
C GLN A 224 -13.80 -0.03 6.62
N ALA A 225 -13.99 -1.16 5.94
CA ALA A 225 -13.26 -2.39 6.20
C ALA A 225 -11.75 -2.19 5.94
N MET A 226 -11.37 -1.61 4.80
CA MET A 226 -9.97 -1.35 4.47
C MET A 226 -9.32 -0.32 5.41
N ASP A 227 -10.00 0.79 5.70
CA ASP A 227 -9.53 1.85 6.59
C ASP A 227 -9.31 1.35 8.03
N SER A 228 -10.18 0.44 8.49
CA SER A 228 -10.01 -0.20 9.81
C SER A 228 -8.68 -0.97 9.91
N VAL A 229 -8.22 -1.54 8.79
CA VAL A 229 -6.95 -2.25 8.73
C VAL A 229 -5.79 -1.26 8.60
N LEU A 230 -5.87 -0.37 7.60
CA LEU A 230 -4.82 0.59 7.27
C LEU A 230 -4.50 1.53 8.42
N PHE A 231 -5.52 2.10 9.08
CA PHE A 231 -5.35 3.22 10.00
C PHE A 231 -5.61 2.88 11.47
N ARG A 232 -6.06 1.66 11.78
CA ARG A 232 -6.35 1.26 13.18
C ARG A 232 -5.73 -0.07 13.59
N ALA A 233 -5.58 -1.02 12.68
CA ALA A 233 -5.08 -2.34 13.03
C ALA A 233 -3.60 -2.53 12.70
N TRP A 234 -3.14 -2.13 11.52
CA TRP A 234 -1.85 -2.57 10.99
C TRP A 234 -0.83 -1.47 10.71
N TYR A 235 -1.28 -0.27 10.35
CA TYR A 235 -0.38 0.87 10.07
C TYR A 235 0.78 0.49 9.14
N PRO A 236 0.49 0.01 7.90
CA PRO A 236 1.53 -0.46 7.00
C PRO A 236 2.52 0.66 6.68
N GLN A 237 3.79 0.32 6.52
CA GLN A 237 4.78 1.30 6.06
C GLN A 237 4.56 1.62 4.58
N ILE A 238 4.10 0.63 3.81
CA ILE A 238 3.85 0.76 2.37
C ILE A 238 2.46 0.22 2.04
N MET A 239 1.71 0.98 1.24
CA MET A 239 0.41 0.58 0.69
C MET A 239 0.50 0.60 -0.84
N TYR A 240 0.07 -0.45 -1.52
CA TYR A 240 0.10 -0.55 -2.98
C TYR A 240 -1.24 -1.03 -3.57
N ASN A 241 -1.89 -0.17 -4.35
CA ASN A 241 -3.14 -0.46 -5.06
C ASN A 241 -2.95 -0.56 -6.58
N HIS A 242 -3.37 -1.66 -7.20
CA HIS A 242 -3.26 -1.85 -8.65
C HIS A 242 -4.45 -1.26 -9.40
N HIS A 243 -4.19 -0.47 -10.44
CA HIS A 243 -5.18 0.15 -11.31
C HIS A 243 -4.91 -0.12 -12.80
N GLN A 244 -5.91 0.20 -13.62
CA GLN A 244 -5.83 0.24 -15.08
C GLN A 244 -6.58 1.46 -15.65
N SER A 245 -6.20 1.99 -16.81
CA SER A 245 -5.17 1.51 -17.73
C SER A 245 -3.93 2.41 -17.71
N GLY A 246 -2.78 1.81 -18.03
CA GLY A 246 -1.56 2.56 -18.30
C GLY A 246 -1.75 3.57 -19.44
N PRO A 247 -0.97 4.67 -19.45
CA PRO A 247 -0.99 5.67 -20.52
C PRO A 247 -0.75 5.07 -21.92
N GLU A 248 -1.38 5.62 -22.96
CA GLU A 248 -1.27 5.11 -24.33
C GLU A 248 0.19 5.01 -24.82
N GLY A 249 0.56 3.93 -25.52
CA GLY A 249 1.93 3.70 -26.00
C GLY A 249 2.94 3.33 -24.90
N THR A 250 2.48 3.02 -23.68
CA THR A 250 3.29 2.48 -22.57
C THR A 250 2.67 1.18 -22.05
N VAL A 251 3.40 0.44 -21.21
CA VAL A 251 2.85 -0.72 -20.48
C VAL A 251 2.22 -0.26 -19.17
N LEU A 252 2.91 0.60 -18.42
CA LEU A 252 2.40 1.09 -17.14
C LEU A 252 2.91 2.47 -16.76
N PHE A 253 2.16 3.14 -15.90
CA PHE A 253 2.64 4.24 -15.07
C PHE A 253 2.89 3.75 -13.64
N ALA A 254 4.00 4.17 -13.05
CA ALA A 254 4.37 3.95 -11.66
C ALA A 254 4.94 5.24 -11.03
N PRO A 255 4.95 5.38 -9.70
CA PRO A 255 5.67 6.48 -9.05
C PRO A 255 7.18 6.41 -9.40
N PRO A 256 7.93 7.52 -9.35
CA PRO A 256 7.59 8.85 -8.81
C PRO A 256 6.46 9.57 -9.53
N PHE A 257 5.73 10.41 -8.80
CA PHE A 257 4.69 11.25 -9.37
C PHE A 257 5.18 12.61 -9.82
N ARG A 258 4.35 13.33 -10.59
CA ARG A 258 4.59 14.74 -10.88
C ARG A 258 4.15 15.61 -9.71
N ASP A 259 4.76 16.78 -9.61
CA ASP A 259 4.31 17.86 -8.74
C ASP A 259 2.96 18.47 -9.19
N PRO A 260 2.26 19.16 -8.27
CA PRO A 260 2.61 19.34 -6.86
C PRO A 260 2.18 18.16 -5.98
N PHE A 261 2.89 17.95 -4.88
CA PHE A 261 2.43 17.17 -3.73
C PHE A 261 1.72 18.06 -2.71
N ASN A 262 0.95 17.45 -1.80
CA ASN A 262 0.28 18.19 -0.73
C ASN A 262 1.29 18.65 0.33
N TYR A 263 1.39 19.96 0.56
CA TYR A 263 2.37 20.55 1.49
C TYR A 263 2.12 20.24 2.99
N ASN A 264 1.03 19.57 3.34
CA ASN A 264 0.71 19.19 4.71
C ASN A 264 1.23 17.79 5.11
N VAL A 265 1.71 17.00 4.15
CA VAL A 265 2.30 15.68 4.46
C VAL A 265 3.76 15.83 4.86
N ASP A 266 4.27 14.89 5.66
CA ASP A 266 5.68 14.93 6.03
C ASP A 266 6.58 14.69 4.79
N PRO A 267 7.66 15.46 4.58
CA PRO A 267 8.52 15.31 3.41
C PRO A 267 9.11 13.91 3.23
N LEU A 268 9.28 13.14 4.33
CA LEU A 268 9.74 11.76 4.25
C LEU A 268 8.79 10.88 3.41
N VAL A 269 7.47 11.12 3.46
CA VAL A 269 6.49 10.41 2.61
C VAL A 269 6.85 10.57 1.13
N VAL A 270 7.20 11.78 0.71
CA VAL A 270 7.50 12.09 -0.69
C VAL A 270 8.82 11.46 -1.11
N THR A 271 9.86 11.58 -0.31
CA THR A 271 11.18 11.04 -0.66
C THR A 271 11.24 9.51 -0.61
N GLU A 272 10.52 8.89 0.32
CA GLU A 272 10.42 7.43 0.39
C GLU A 272 9.53 6.85 -0.71
N LEU A 273 8.50 7.58 -1.14
CA LEU A 273 7.74 7.22 -2.34
C LEU A 273 8.63 7.21 -3.59
N ASP A 274 9.54 8.18 -3.71
CA ASP A 274 10.52 8.22 -4.79
C ASP A 274 11.50 7.03 -4.70
N LEU A 275 11.93 6.63 -3.50
CA LEU A 275 12.74 5.42 -3.28
C LEU A 275 12.02 4.15 -3.76
N VAL A 276 10.75 3.97 -3.36
CA VAL A 276 9.96 2.79 -3.77
C VAL A 276 9.72 2.80 -5.28
N GLY A 277 9.38 3.96 -5.85
CA GLY A 277 9.21 4.13 -7.30
C GLY A 277 10.48 3.80 -8.08
N ALA A 278 11.63 4.31 -7.64
CA ALA A 278 12.93 4.00 -8.25
C ALA A 278 13.21 2.48 -8.21
N ALA A 279 12.95 1.81 -7.08
CA ALA A 279 13.12 0.36 -6.97
C ALA A 279 12.23 -0.40 -7.98
N MET A 280 10.98 0.03 -8.18
CA MET A 280 10.09 -0.57 -9.20
C MET A 280 10.66 -0.40 -10.62
N HIS A 281 11.03 0.83 -11.00
CA HIS A 281 11.58 1.10 -12.33
C HIS A 281 12.89 0.37 -12.59
N SER A 282 13.80 0.34 -11.62
CA SER A 282 15.06 -0.41 -11.73
C SER A 282 14.80 -1.91 -11.93
N ARG A 283 13.81 -2.49 -11.24
CA ARG A 283 13.48 -3.90 -11.41
C ARG A 283 12.89 -4.19 -12.80
N PHE A 284 11.99 -3.35 -13.31
CA PHE A 284 11.48 -3.53 -14.68
C PHE A 284 12.61 -3.53 -15.70
N VAL A 285 13.54 -2.57 -15.61
CA VAL A 285 14.70 -2.52 -16.52
C VAL A 285 15.58 -3.76 -16.36
N ALA A 286 15.88 -4.17 -15.12
CA ALA A 286 16.72 -5.35 -14.85
C ALA A 286 16.09 -6.67 -15.36
N GLU A 287 14.77 -6.77 -15.34
CA GLU A 287 14.01 -7.92 -15.88
C GLU A 287 13.67 -7.77 -17.37
N ASN A 288 14.26 -6.79 -18.05
CA ASN A 288 14.10 -6.54 -19.47
C ASN A 288 12.63 -6.26 -19.87
N LYS A 289 11.93 -5.50 -19.04
CA LYS A 289 10.51 -5.13 -19.15
C LYS A 289 10.34 -3.64 -19.52
N PRO A 290 10.32 -3.30 -20.82
CA PRO A 290 10.18 -1.91 -21.27
C PRO A 290 8.76 -1.34 -21.10
N GLY A 291 8.63 -0.02 -21.16
CA GLY A 291 7.35 0.68 -21.22
C GLY A 291 6.79 1.11 -19.87
N ALA A 292 7.58 1.10 -18.80
CA ALA A 292 7.22 1.75 -17.54
C ALA A 292 7.56 3.24 -17.59
N THR A 293 6.57 4.11 -17.36
CA THR A 293 6.72 5.57 -17.32
C THR A 293 6.43 6.16 -15.93
N MET A 294 6.90 7.38 -15.66
CA MET A 294 6.83 8.06 -14.36
C MET A 294 6.69 9.59 -14.50
N ARG A 295 6.47 10.28 -13.39
CA ARG A 295 6.40 11.74 -13.29
C ARG A 295 5.42 12.32 -14.31
N THR A 296 5.90 13.13 -15.26
CA THR A 296 5.11 13.77 -16.31
C THR A 296 4.74 12.83 -17.47
N GLY A 297 5.12 11.55 -17.42
CA GLY A 297 4.64 10.53 -18.35
C GLY A 297 3.14 10.24 -18.24
N ALA A 298 2.51 10.66 -17.14
CA ALA A 298 1.07 10.70 -16.94
C ALA A 298 0.66 11.88 -16.05
N ASN A 299 -0.64 12.12 -15.93
CA ASN A 299 -1.19 13.28 -15.23
C ASN A 299 -1.39 13.07 -13.71
N TYR A 300 -0.88 11.99 -13.13
CA TYR A 300 -1.06 11.68 -11.70
C TYR A 300 -0.11 12.47 -10.80
N SER A 301 -0.67 13.26 -9.89
CA SER A 301 0.06 13.91 -8.79
C SER A 301 -0.43 13.40 -7.44
N THR A 302 0.23 13.84 -6.37
CA THR A 302 -0.12 13.53 -4.98
C THR A 302 -0.92 14.66 -4.30
N TRP A 303 -1.57 15.52 -5.09
CA TRP A 303 -2.34 16.67 -4.59
C TRP A 303 -3.75 16.31 -4.08
N PHE A 304 -4.45 15.41 -4.78
CA PHE A 304 -5.83 15.05 -4.42
C PHE A 304 -5.83 14.11 -3.20
N ASN A 305 -6.57 14.42 -2.14
CA ASN A 305 -6.50 13.72 -0.85
C ASN A 305 -7.57 12.65 -0.62
N GLY A 306 -8.51 12.50 -1.55
CA GLY A 306 -9.69 11.65 -1.35
C GLY A 306 -9.56 10.21 -1.86
N GLY A 307 -8.41 9.83 -2.41
CA GLY A 307 -8.17 8.47 -2.90
C GLY A 307 -7.44 7.64 -1.86
N MET A 308 -7.60 6.33 -1.92
CA MET A 308 -7.07 5.41 -0.92
C MET A 308 -5.57 5.60 -0.73
N ARG A 309 -4.82 5.68 -1.85
CA ARG A 309 -3.38 5.96 -1.86
C ARG A 309 -3.04 7.27 -1.13
N THR A 310 -3.76 8.35 -1.41
CA THR A 310 -3.37 9.69 -0.96
C THR A 310 -3.87 10.03 0.44
N THR A 311 -4.98 9.44 0.88
CA THR A 311 -5.40 9.51 2.29
C THR A 311 -4.33 8.90 3.19
N THR A 312 -3.69 7.79 2.77
CA THR A 312 -2.65 7.14 3.56
C THR A 312 -1.43 8.03 3.87
N TYR A 313 -1.14 9.05 3.04
CA TYR A 313 -0.04 9.99 3.30
C TYR A 313 -0.23 10.80 4.58
N PHE A 314 -1.48 11.07 4.97
CA PHE A 314 -1.81 11.75 6.23
C PHE A 314 -1.68 10.85 7.45
N HIS A 315 -1.46 9.55 7.23
CA HIS A 315 -1.14 8.55 8.25
C HIS A 315 0.33 8.14 8.22
N ASN A 316 1.19 8.90 7.53
CA ASN A 316 2.63 8.63 7.38
C ASN A 316 2.92 7.29 6.68
N ILE A 317 2.01 6.83 5.81
CA ILE A 317 2.14 5.59 5.05
C ILE A 317 2.59 5.93 3.63
N ILE A 318 3.54 5.16 3.09
CA ILE A 318 3.99 5.32 1.70
C ILE A 318 2.97 4.65 0.77
N GLY A 319 1.98 5.44 0.34
CA GLY A 319 0.96 4.99 -0.61
C GLY A 319 1.45 4.99 -2.06
N LEU A 320 1.26 3.87 -2.76
CA LEU A 320 1.48 3.74 -4.19
C LEU A 320 0.35 3.07 -4.99
N LEU A 321 0.32 3.36 -6.29
CA LEU A 321 -0.59 2.90 -7.33
C LEU A 321 0.21 2.76 -8.62
N THR A 322 -0.21 1.80 -9.43
CA THR A 322 0.27 1.65 -10.80
C THR A 322 -0.90 1.56 -11.71
N GLU A 323 -0.78 2.13 -12.90
CA GLU A 323 -1.78 2.04 -13.95
C GLU A 323 -1.19 1.15 -15.04
N THR A 324 -1.73 -0.04 -15.25
CA THR A 324 -1.14 -1.01 -16.19
C THR A 324 -2.14 -1.31 -17.31
N ILE A 325 -1.68 -1.29 -18.56
CA ILE A 325 -2.52 -1.74 -19.68
C ILE A 325 -2.89 -3.21 -19.47
N GLY A 326 -3.99 -3.67 -20.08
CA GLY A 326 -4.31 -5.09 -20.09
C GLY A 326 -5.79 -5.34 -20.18
N ASN A 327 -6.16 -6.35 -20.96
CA ASN A 327 -7.51 -6.84 -21.07
C ASN A 327 -7.43 -8.36 -21.30
N PRO A 328 -8.35 -9.18 -20.74
CA PRO A 328 -8.37 -10.61 -21.01
C PRO A 328 -8.56 -10.92 -22.49
N THR A 329 -9.25 -10.06 -23.23
CA THR A 329 -9.24 -10.06 -24.69
C THR A 329 -7.95 -9.38 -25.16
N PRO A 330 -7.07 -10.03 -25.96
CA PRO A 330 -5.83 -9.45 -26.45
C PRO A 330 -6.04 -8.08 -27.11
N THR A 331 -5.06 -7.21 -26.90
CA THR A 331 -5.04 -5.82 -27.39
C THR A 331 -3.75 -5.54 -28.14
N THR A 332 -3.54 -4.29 -28.54
CA THR A 332 -2.29 -3.84 -29.18
C THR A 332 -1.79 -2.60 -28.45
N ILE A 333 -0.48 -2.53 -28.18
CA ILE A 333 0.17 -1.27 -27.81
C ILE A 333 0.27 -0.41 -29.08
N PRO A 334 -0.39 0.75 -29.15
CA PRO A 334 -0.41 1.56 -30.36
C PRO A 334 0.92 2.31 -30.58
N LEU A 335 1.13 2.76 -31.82
CA LEU A 335 2.25 3.63 -32.16
C LEU A 335 2.01 5.04 -31.64
N VAL A 336 2.79 5.45 -30.64
CA VAL A 336 2.86 6.83 -30.15
C VAL A 336 4.30 7.33 -30.30
N PRO A 337 4.66 8.00 -31.41
CA PRO A 337 6.07 8.32 -31.73
C PRO A 337 6.81 9.04 -30.61
N ASN A 338 6.15 9.99 -29.93
CA ASN A 338 6.75 10.77 -28.83
C ASN A 338 7.12 9.91 -27.60
N ARG A 339 6.70 8.64 -27.54
CA ARG A 339 6.97 7.71 -26.42
C ARG A 339 7.98 6.63 -26.78
N LEU A 340 8.50 6.63 -28.01
CA LEU A 340 9.55 5.70 -28.45
C LEU A 340 10.96 6.21 -28.15
N LEU A 341 11.12 7.49 -27.84
CA LEU A 341 12.40 8.05 -27.43
C LEU A 341 12.67 7.75 -25.95
N SER A 342 13.83 7.17 -25.66
CA SER A 342 14.30 7.02 -24.29
C SER A 342 14.50 8.39 -23.64
N ALA A 343 13.92 8.57 -22.46
CA ALA A 343 13.99 9.82 -21.70
C ALA A 343 13.96 9.54 -20.20
N GLY A 344 14.27 10.55 -19.37
CA GLY A 344 14.24 10.41 -17.91
C GLY A 344 12.90 9.91 -17.34
N VAL A 345 11.78 10.21 -18.02
CA VAL A 345 10.43 9.75 -17.63
C VAL A 345 10.07 8.35 -18.15
N THR A 346 10.77 7.86 -19.17
CA THR A 346 10.59 6.51 -19.75
C THR A 346 11.95 6.01 -20.26
N PRO A 347 12.82 5.51 -19.36
CA PRO A 347 14.20 5.16 -19.74
C PRO A 347 14.29 4.01 -20.74
N PHE A 348 13.34 3.06 -20.67
CA PHE A 348 13.30 1.89 -21.54
C PHE A 348 11.93 1.83 -22.24
N PRO A 349 11.73 2.53 -23.37
CA PRO A 349 10.45 2.57 -24.07
C PRO A 349 10.13 1.23 -24.75
N ILE A 350 8.84 0.96 -24.94
CA ILE A 350 8.34 -0.26 -25.58
C ILE A 350 7.91 0.01 -27.03
N ASN A 351 8.21 -0.93 -27.94
CA ASN A 351 7.72 -0.86 -29.31
C ASN A 351 6.24 -1.24 -29.41
N PRO A 352 5.49 -0.69 -30.39
CA PRO A 352 4.13 -1.11 -30.68
C PRO A 352 4.10 -2.61 -31.02
N GLN A 353 3.19 -3.35 -30.40
CA GLN A 353 3.11 -4.81 -30.54
C GLN A 353 1.75 -5.33 -30.05
N PRO A 354 1.34 -6.55 -30.47
CA PRO A 354 0.28 -7.29 -29.80
C PRO A 354 0.56 -7.45 -28.31
N TRP A 355 -0.48 -7.39 -27.50
CA TRP A 355 -0.38 -7.43 -26.05
C TRP A 355 -1.42 -8.37 -25.44
N HIS A 356 -0.92 -9.34 -24.69
CA HIS A 356 -1.69 -10.40 -24.05
C HIS A 356 -1.82 -10.15 -22.55
N PHE A 357 -2.91 -10.63 -21.96
CA PHE A 357 -3.22 -10.36 -20.55
C PHE A 357 -2.16 -10.90 -19.59
N ALA A 358 -1.56 -12.04 -19.92
CA ALA A 358 -0.45 -12.64 -19.17
C ALA A 358 0.78 -11.73 -19.08
N GLN A 359 1.03 -10.87 -20.08
CA GLN A 359 2.14 -9.90 -20.03
C GLN A 359 1.86 -8.85 -18.96
N SER A 360 0.66 -8.27 -18.94
CA SER A 360 0.25 -7.35 -17.87
C SER A 360 0.35 -7.97 -16.48
N LEU A 361 -0.08 -9.22 -16.33
CA LEU A 361 0.04 -9.97 -15.08
C LEU A 361 1.52 -10.06 -14.65
N ALA A 362 2.43 -10.38 -15.58
CA ALA A 362 3.85 -10.46 -15.29
C ALA A 362 4.46 -9.11 -14.84
N TYR A 363 3.97 -7.97 -15.35
CA TYR A 363 4.37 -6.66 -14.86
C TYR A 363 3.85 -6.41 -13.43
N SER A 364 2.60 -6.75 -13.12
CA SER A 364 2.06 -6.65 -11.75
C SER A 364 2.85 -7.49 -10.75
N ILE A 365 3.26 -8.71 -11.12
CA ILE A 365 4.11 -9.56 -10.26
C ILE A 365 5.49 -8.94 -10.05
N THR A 366 6.09 -8.36 -11.09
CA THR A 366 7.37 -7.65 -10.99
C THR A 366 7.26 -6.46 -10.05
N ALA A 367 6.19 -5.66 -10.19
CA ALA A 367 5.89 -4.52 -9.34
C ALA A 367 5.78 -4.93 -7.86
N ASN A 368 4.99 -5.97 -7.57
CA ASN A 368 4.83 -6.51 -6.23
C ASN A 368 6.16 -6.95 -5.64
N ARG A 369 6.95 -7.73 -6.40
CA ARG A 369 8.25 -8.17 -5.92
C ARG A 369 9.21 -7.00 -5.68
N ALA A 370 9.20 -5.95 -6.50
CA ALA A 370 10.02 -4.75 -6.27
C ALA A 370 9.67 -4.05 -4.95
N VAL A 371 8.38 -3.86 -4.68
CA VAL A 371 7.88 -3.24 -3.44
C VAL A 371 8.25 -4.08 -2.22
N LEU A 372 8.04 -5.39 -2.30
CA LEU A 372 8.38 -6.31 -1.21
C LEU A 372 9.89 -6.40 -0.97
N ASP A 373 10.69 -6.38 -2.04
CA ASP A 373 12.14 -6.42 -1.95
C ASP A 373 12.70 -5.16 -1.26
N VAL A 374 12.28 -3.96 -1.69
CA VAL A 374 12.72 -2.71 -1.07
C VAL A 374 12.25 -2.61 0.37
N ALA A 375 11.02 -3.05 0.69
CA ALA A 375 10.51 -3.11 2.07
C ALA A 375 11.37 -4.01 2.96
N SER A 376 11.81 -5.16 2.46
CA SER A 376 12.70 -6.07 3.20
C SER A 376 14.09 -5.47 3.38
N ARG A 377 14.70 -4.91 2.33
CA ARG A 377 16.06 -4.34 2.38
C ARG A 377 16.17 -3.13 3.30
N TYR A 378 15.11 -2.34 3.40
CA TYR A 378 15.04 -1.11 4.21
C TYR A 378 14.06 -1.24 5.37
N ARG A 379 13.82 -2.46 5.87
CA ARG A 379 12.81 -2.77 6.91
C ARG A 379 12.90 -1.85 8.12
N GLU A 380 14.07 -1.78 8.74
CA GLU A 380 14.29 -0.95 9.93
C GLU A 380 14.14 0.53 9.61
N THR A 381 14.60 0.98 8.43
CA THR A 381 14.48 2.37 7.98
C THR A 381 13.01 2.78 7.86
N PHE A 382 12.18 2.01 7.16
CA PHE A 382 10.76 2.33 7.00
C PHE A 382 10.01 2.33 8.34
N LEU A 383 10.31 1.37 9.23
CA LEU A 383 9.74 1.31 10.57
C LEU A 383 10.17 2.49 11.45
N PHE A 384 11.42 2.92 11.38
CA PHE A 384 11.88 4.08 12.11
C PHE A 384 11.34 5.39 11.52
N ASN A 385 11.21 5.48 10.20
CA ASN A 385 10.79 6.70 9.53
C ASN A 385 9.29 6.97 9.73
N ILE A 386 8.43 5.96 9.81
CA ILE A 386 7.03 6.19 10.20
C ILE A 386 6.92 6.81 11.62
N TYR A 387 7.78 6.39 12.55
CA TYR A 387 7.94 7.04 13.85
C TYR A 387 8.45 8.48 13.73
N GLN A 388 9.48 8.71 12.91
CA GLN A 388 10.04 10.04 12.70
C GLN A 388 8.98 11.02 12.16
N MET A 389 8.16 10.58 11.20
CA MET A 389 7.06 11.36 10.63
C MET A 389 5.96 11.65 11.67
N GLY A 390 5.61 10.66 12.50
CA GLY A 390 4.70 10.85 13.64
C GLY A 390 5.23 11.87 14.65
N ARG A 391 6.49 11.71 15.07
CA ARG A 391 7.18 12.64 15.99
C ARG A 391 7.23 14.06 15.44
N ASN A 392 7.56 14.22 14.16
CA ASN A 392 7.55 15.52 13.49
C ASN A 392 6.16 16.16 13.54
N SER A 393 5.11 15.38 13.32
CA SER A 393 3.71 15.83 13.35
C SER A 393 3.29 16.29 14.74
N ILE A 394 3.63 15.53 15.79
CA ILE A 394 3.41 15.90 17.20
C ILE A 394 4.15 17.20 17.53
N GLN A 395 5.42 17.31 17.11
CA GLN A 395 6.21 18.52 17.35
C GLN A 395 5.62 19.74 16.63
N ARG A 396 5.13 19.59 15.38
CA ARG A 396 4.43 20.65 14.65
C ARG A 396 3.19 21.12 15.40
N GLY A 397 2.33 20.20 15.84
CA GLY A 397 1.12 20.54 16.61
C GLY A 397 1.38 21.17 17.98
N SER A 398 2.58 20.98 18.55
CA SER A 398 2.96 21.49 19.88
C SER A 398 3.50 22.92 19.89
N ARG A 399 3.67 23.57 18.72
CA ARG A 399 4.20 24.94 18.59
C ARG A 399 3.55 25.69 17.44
N ASP A 400 3.85 26.97 17.28
CA ASP A 400 3.42 27.70 16.10
C ASP A 400 4.19 27.23 14.86
N THR A 401 3.46 26.94 13.79
CA THR A 401 3.99 26.54 12.49
C THR A 401 3.31 27.31 11.37
N TRP A 402 3.97 27.35 10.21
CA TRP A 402 3.45 28.00 9.01
C TRP A 402 3.75 27.14 7.78
N THR A 403 2.76 26.39 7.31
CA THR A 403 2.86 25.61 6.07
C THR A 403 3.11 26.55 4.89
N ARG A 404 4.14 26.27 4.10
CA ARG A 404 4.46 27.04 2.89
C ARG A 404 3.59 26.56 1.75
N THR A 405 2.96 27.50 1.05
CA THR A 405 2.15 27.25 -0.14
C THR A 405 2.53 28.24 -1.23
N PRO A 406 2.28 27.93 -2.52
CA PRO A 406 2.52 28.88 -3.61
C PRO A 406 1.86 30.25 -3.36
N HIS A 407 0.61 30.27 -2.86
CA HIS A 407 -0.09 31.49 -2.51
C HIS A 407 0.67 32.33 -1.47
N ARG A 408 1.10 31.70 -0.37
CA ARG A 408 1.89 32.40 0.67
C ARG A 408 3.20 32.93 0.10
N LEU A 409 3.89 32.17 -0.75
CA LEU A 409 5.13 32.62 -1.37
C LEU A 409 4.92 33.82 -2.31
N GLU A 410 3.80 33.90 -3.02
CA GLU A 410 3.47 35.08 -3.82
C GLU A 410 3.15 36.30 -2.94
N GLU A 411 2.43 36.13 -1.83
CA GLU A 411 2.24 37.22 -0.84
C GLU A 411 3.58 37.74 -0.31
N TRP A 412 4.50 36.83 0.00
CA TRP A 412 5.85 37.14 0.47
C TRP A 412 6.64 37.95 -0.56
N LYS A 413 6.65 37.49 -1.82
CA LYS A 413 7.28 38.20 -2.93
C LYS A 413 6.71 39.60 -3.09
N GLY A 414 5.39 39.76 -2.99
CA GLY A 414 4.73 41.06 -3.06
C GLY A 414 5.13 42.00 -1.92
N VAL A 415 5.29 41.49 -0.70
CA VAL A 415 5.78 42.28 0.45
C VAL A 415 7.23 42.73 0.22
N ILE A 416 8.10 41.85 -0.27
CA ILE A 416 9.51 42.16 -0.54
C ILE A 416 9.62 43.20 -1.67
N ALA A 417 8.84 43.05 -2.74
CA ALA A 417 8.82 43.99 -3.86
C ALA A 417 8.41 45.40 -3.40
N ARG A 418 7.32 45.53 -2.64
CA ARG A 418 6.86 46.83 -2.10
C ARG A 418 7.89 47.51 -1.20
N ASP A 419 8.56 46.74 -0.34
CA ASP A 419 9.62 47.28 0.52
C ASP A 419 10.81 47.78 -0.32
N THR A 420 11.20 47.00 -1.34
CA THR A 420 12.28 47.36 -2.27
C THR A 420 11.96 48.65 -3.02
N GLU A 421 10.74 48.77 -3.56
CA GLU A 421 10.26 49.98 -4.24
C GLU A 421 10.21 51.20 -3.30
N ALA A 422 9.85 50.99 -2.03
CA ALA A 422 9.83 52.03 -1.01
C ALA A 422 11.22 52.38 -0.43
N GLY A 423 12.30 51.76 -0.90
CA GLY A 423 13.65 51.94 -0.35
C GLY A 423 13.81 51.42 1.08
N LYS A 424 12.86 50.60 1.56
CA LYS A 424 12.88 49.99 2.89
C LYS A 424 13.71 48.71 2.83
N SER A 425 14.72 48.61 3.69
CA SER A 425 15.49 47.38 3.87
C SER A 425 15.09 46.72 5.19
N ARG A 426 14.71 45.44 5.12
CA ARG A 426 14.54 44.56 6.29
C ARG A 426 15.59 43.47 6.23
N THR A 427 16.07 43.06 7.40
CA THR A 427 16.84 41.84 7.59
C THR A 427 15.98 40.61 7.29
N THR A 428 16.62 39.47 7.04
CA THR A 428 15.92 38.19 6.88
C THR A 428 15.07 37.85 8.10
N ALA A 429 15.55 38.14 9.31
CA ALA A 429 14.80 37.90 10.54
C ALA A 429 13.51 38.74 10.61
N GLU A 430 13.57 40.01 10.21
CA GLU A 430 12.41 40.90 10.16
C GLU A 430 11.39 40.47 9.11
N TYR A 431 11.83 40.04 7.92
CA TYR A 431 10.92 39.43 6.94
C TYR A 431 10.27 38.16 7.49
N MET A 432 11.05 37.27 8.13
CA MET A 432 10.51 36.05 8.71
C MET A 432 9.50 36.32 9.83
N ALA A 433 9.74 37.31 10.67
CA ALA A 433 8.81 37.70 11.73
C ALA A 433 7.52 38.32 11.17
N LEU A 434 7.64 39.20 10.17
CA LEU A 434 6.49 39.81 9.51
C LEU A 434 5.61 38.77 8.80
N LEU A 435 6.26 37.85 8.10
CA LEU A 435 5.58 36.93 7.20
C LEU A 435 5.11 35.64 7.90
N ASN A 436 5.63 35.35 9.10
CA ASN A 436 5.15 34.31 10.01
C ASN A 436 4.50 34.96 11.24
N SER A 437 3.49 35.80 11.01
CA SER A 437 2.74 36.44 12.08
C SER A 437 1.79 35.46 12.79
N ALA A 438 1.31 35.85 13.97
CA ALA A 438 0.37 35.04 14.74
C ALA A 438 -0.96 34.78 14.00
N ASP A 439 -1.38 35.69 13.12
CA ASP A 439 -2.63 35.59 12.35
C ASP A 439 -2.54 34.59 11.20
N THR A 440 -1.32 34.24 10.76
CA THR A 440 -1.09 33.34 9.62
C THR A 440 -0.58 31.97 10.05
N ARG A 441 -0.46 31.70 11.34
CA ARG A 441 -0.01 30.39 11.83
C ARG A 441 -1.03 29.30 11.53
N ASP A 442 -0.56 28.07 11.38
CA ASP A 442 -1.43 26.92 11.23
C ASP A 442 -2.14 26.61 12.56
N PRO A 443 -3.37 26.07 12.52
CA PRO A 443 -4.08 25.70 13.74
C PRO A 443 -3.38 24.54 14.45
N ARG A 444 -3.21 24.67 15.77
CA ARG A 444 -2.67 23.60 16.63
C ARG A 444 -3.71 22.52 16.96
N GLY A 445 -4.99 22.84 16.79
CA GLY A 445 -6.11 21.94 17.02
C GLY A 445 -7.38 22.47 16.38
N TYR A 446 -8.31 21.56 16.07
CA TYR A 446 -9.63 21.87 15.55
C TYR A 446 -10.68 21.49 16.59
N ILE A 447 -11.44 22.47 17.07
CA ILE A 447 -12.43 22.27 18.14
C ILE A 447 -13.82 22.20 17.52
N ILE A 448 -14.59 21.18 17.89
CA ILE A 448 -16.00 21.04 17.51
C ILE A 448 -16.84 21.26 18.78
N PRO A 449 -17.40 22.47 18.98
CA PRO A 449 -18.26 22.77 20.13
C PRO A 449 -19.45 21.81 20.26
N SER A 450 -19.78 21.37 21.48
CA SER A 450 -20.92 20.47 21.69
C SER A 450 -22.29 21.13 21.47
N ASN A 451 -22.33 22.45 21.33
CA ASN A 451 -23.53 23.24 21.06
C ASN A 451 -23.71 23.58 19.57
N GLN A 452 -23.15 22.78 18.64
CA GLN A 452 -23.39 22.95 17.21
C GLN A 452 -24.89 23.08 16.90
N ARG A 453 -25.26 24.08 16.10
CA ARG A 453 -26.65 24.29 15.67
C ARG A 453 -27.23 23.07 14.94
N ASP A 454 -26.41 22.41 14.11
CA ASP A 454 -26.73 21.13 13.45
C ASP A 454 -25.87 20.00 14.04
N PHE A 455 -26.22 19.60 15.26
CA PHE A 455 -25.52 18.54 16.00
C PHE A 455 -25.47 17.20 15.24
N PRO A 456 -26.54 16.74 14.55
CA PRO A 456 -26.46 15.53 13.72
C PRO A 456 -25.37 15.58 12.64
N THR A 457 -25.19 16.72 11.96
CA THR A 457 -24.11 16.87 10.98
C THR A 457 -22.73 16.86 11.64
N ALA A 458 -22.59 17.46 12.83
CA ALA A 458 -21.36 17.39 13.61
C ALA A 458 -21.00 15.94 13.99
N VAL A 459 -21.99 15.15 14.41
CA VAL A 459 -21.82 13.71 14.72
C VAL A 459 -21.38 12.94 13.48
N LYS A 460 -21.98 13.20 12.31
CA LYS A 460 -21.55 12.57 11.04
C LYS A 460 -20.09 12.91 10.73
N PHE A 461 -19.70 14.17 10.85
CA PHE A 461 -18.32 14.60 10.61
C PHE A 461 -17.33 13.92 11.56
N VAL A 462 -17.60 13.89 12.86
CA VAL A 462 -16.77 13.17 13.86
C VAL A 462 -16.65 11.69 13.53
N ASN A 463 -17.76 11.03 13.19
CA ASN A 463 -17.73 9.61 12.81
C ASN A 463 -16.91 9.37 11.54
N THR A 464 -16.95 10.26 10.55
CA THR A 464 -16.11 10.17 9.34
C THR A 464 -14.63 10.26 9.69
N LEU A 465 -14.23 11.20 10.56
CA LEU A 465 -12.84 11.31 11.04
C LEU A 465 -12.41 10.02 11.77
N VAL A 466 -13.26 9.49 12.65
CA VAL A 466 -12.99 8.24 13.37
C VAL A 466 -12.88 7.06 12.41
N LYS A 467 -13.72 6.94 11.39
CA LYS A 467 -13.58 5.87 10.39
C LYS A 467 -12.26 5.96 9.63
N ASN A 468 -11.80 7.18 9.35
CA ASN A 468 -10.50 7.47 8.74
C ASN A 468 -9.32 7.40 9.73
N GLY A 469 -9.44 6.70 10.85
CA GLY A 469 -8.32 6.50 11.77
C GLY A 469 -7.91 7.72 12.61
N ILE A 470 -8.61 8.85 12.54
CA ILE A 470 -8.32 10.01 13.39
C ILE A 470 -8.86 9.74 14.81
N THR A 471 -8.01 10.00 15.81
CA THR A 471 -8.41 9.95 17.22
C THR A 471 -9.08 11.28 17.61
N VAL A 472 -10.30 11.21 18.14
CA VAL A 472 -11.06 12.38 18.58
C VAL A 472 -11.14 12.37 20.11
N HIS A 473 -10.65 13.44 20.73
CA HIS A 473 -10.68 13.61 22.19
C HIS A 473 -11.86 14.48 22.62
N ARG A 474 -12.37 14.23 23.83
CA ARG A 474 -13.36 15.08 24.49
C ARG A 474 -12.65 15.98 25.51
N ALA A 475 -12.81 17.30 25.37
CA ALA A 475 -12.29 18.24 26.36
C ALA A 475 -13.01 18.08 27.70
N THR A 476 -12.26 18.22 28.80
CA THR A 476 -12.81 18.17 30.17
C THR A 476 -13.22 19.54 30.70
N HIS A 477 -12.76 20.62 30.06
CA HIS A 477 -13.07 22.02 30.38
C HIS A 477 -13.19 22.83 29.07
N GLU A 478 -13.79 24.01 29.15
CA GLU A 478 -13.85 24.96 28.02
C GLU A 478 -12.44 25.44 27.61
N PHE A 479 -12.25 25.70 26.31
CA PHE A 479 -11.02 26.31 25.81
C PHE A 479 -11.01 27.81 26.14
N SER A 480 -9.90 28.30 26.69
CA SER A 480 -9.67 29.72 27.03
C SER A 480 -9.10 30.53 25.88
#